data_AF-A0A382ZWB8-F1
#
_entry.id   AF-A0A382ZWB8-F1
#
_cell.length_a   1.000
_cell.length_b   1.000
_cell.length_c   1.000
_cell.angle_alpha   90.00
_cell.angle_beta   90.00
_cell.angle_gamma   90.00
#
_symmetry.space_group_name_H-M   'P 1'
#
loop_
_entity.id
_entity.type
_entity.pdbx_description
1 polymer ?
#
loop_
_entity_poly.entity_id
_entity_poly.type
_entity_poly.pdbx_seq_one_letter_code
_entity_poly.pdbx_strand_id
1 'polypeptide(L)'
;MKGKILVEYGEEVTSKKIIASTEIPGNVQMLNVANKLNIEPENIHECMLVKIDQTVEKGQIIAENKGLFGLFKTHLKSPIDGSIANISDITGQIIISEPPIPIEVNSYVG
;
A
#
# COMPACT_ATOMS: atom_id res chain seq x y z
N MET A 1 -30.61 49.27 20.96
CA MET A 1 -29.35 48.90 21.66
C MET A 1 -28.50 48.03 20.73
N LYS A 2 -27.18 47.92 20.95
CA LYS A 2 -26.30 47.02 20.16
C LYS A 2 -26.12 45.69 20.90
N GLY A 3 -26.18 44.55 20.19
CA GLY A 3 -25.91 43.21 20.73
C GLY A 3 -24.86 42.48 19.88
N LYS A 4 -23.94 41.74 20.51
CA LYS A 4 -22.81 41.01 19.89
C LYS A 4 -22.28 39.96 20.88
N ILE A 5 -21.73 38.80 20.53
CA ILE A 5 -21.68 38.13 19.20
C ILE A 5 -22.69 36.95 19.21
N LEU A 6 -22.49 35.64 18.94
CA LEU A 6 -21.39 34.80 18.42
C LEU A 6 -21.94 33.81 17.40
N VAL A 7 -21.24 33.66 16.27
CA VAL A 7 -21.11 32.39 15.52
C VAL A 7 -19.78 32.48 14.77
N GLU A 8 -18.89 31.52 15.01
CA GLU A 8 -17.60 31.41 14.32
C GLU A 8 -17.77 30.60 13.02
N TYR A 9 -16.79 30.69 12.11
CA TYR A 9 -16.74 29.89 10.88
C TYR A 9 -16.36 28.43 11.23
N GLY A 10 -17.30 27.71 11.84
CA GLY A 10 -17.23 26.27 12.08
C GLY A 10 -17.83 25.51 10.90
N GLU A 11 -17.01 25.19 9.90
CA GLU A 11 -17.45 24.50 8.69
C GLU A 11 -17.84 23.04 9.00
N GLU A 12 -19.11 22.68 8.79
CA GLU A 12 -19.55 21.28 8.80
C GLU A 12 -19.01 20.56 7.54
N VAL A 13 -17.73 20.15 7.62
CA VAL A 13 -17.03 19.35 6.62
C VAL A 13 -17.71 17.98 6.47
N THR A 14 -18.75 17.98 5.63
CA THR A 14 -19.61 16.84 5.30
C THR A 14 -18.77 15.77 4.60
N SER A 15 -18.10 14.94 5.41
CA SER A 15 -17.06 14.02 4.96
C SER A 15 -17.58 12.79 4.19
N LYS A 16 -18.77 12.89 3.58
CA LYS A 16 -19.20 12.02 2.47
C LYS A 16 -18.48 12.38 1.16
N LYS A 17 -17.15 12.44 1.20
CA LYS A 17 -16.34 12.46 -0.02
C LYS A 17 -16.32 11.06 -0.60
N ILE A 18 -17.37 10.71 -1.36
CA ILE A 18 -17.39 9.50 -2.20
C ILE A 18 -16.42 9.75 -3.36
N ILE A 19 -15.16 9.38 -3.17
CA ILE A 19 -14.12 9.51 -4.19
C ILE A 19 -14.00 8.22 -5.00
N ALA A 20 -14.65 8.25 -6.17
CA ALA A 20 -14.35 7.53 -7.41
C ALA A 20 -14.28 5.98 -7.43
N SER A 21 -14.78 5.47 -8.55
CA SER A 21 -14.56 4.13 -9.14
C SER A 21 -14.94 2.87 -8.36
N THR A 22 -15.78 2.08 -9.02
CA THR A 22 -16.10 0.69 -8.69
C THR A 22 -14.98 -0.25 -9.12
N GLU A 23 -13.92 -0.32 -8.34
CA GLU A 23 -13.16 -1.55 -8.19
C GLU A 23 -13.36 -1.99 -6.73
N ILE A 24 -13.83 -3.22 -6.49
CA ILE A 24 -13.65 -3.83 -5.18
C ILE A 24 -12.17 -4.20 -5.15
N PRO A 25 -11.31 -3.56 -4.33
CA PRO A 25 -9.90 -3.91 -4.33
C PRO A 25 -9.76 -5.36 -3.91
N GLY A 26 -8.94 -6.14 -4.63
CA GLY A 26 -8.45 -7.41 -4.10
C GLY A 26 -7.84 -7.16 -2.72
N ASN A 27 -7.97 -8.11 -1.78
CA ASN A 27 -7.63 -7.83 -0.38
C ASN A 27 -6.17 -7.34 -0.28
N VAL A 28 -6.01 -6.08 0.13
CA VAL A 28 -4.72 -5.38 0.11
C VAL A 28 -3.94 -5.65 1.38
N GLN A 29 -2.67 -6.03 1.25
CA GLN A 29 -1.79 -6.25 2.39
C GLN A 29 -0.68 -5.20 2.45
N MET A 30 -0.66 -4.47 3.56
CA MET A 30 0.32 -3.43 3.86
C MET A 30 1.52 -4.02 4.61
N LEU A 31 2.73 -3.83 4.08
CA LEU A 31 3.97 -4.36 4.65
C LEU A 31 4.93 -3.21 4.98
N ASN A 32 5.31 -3.09 6.25
CA ASN A 32 6.36 -2.16 6.66
C ASN A 32 7.74 -2.78 6.37
N VAL A 33 8.31 -2.43 5.21
CA VAL A 33 9.60 -2.91 4.73
C VAL A 33 10.74 -2.33 5.56
N ALA A 34 10.66 -1.04 5.91
CA ALA A 34 11.68 -0.35 6.70
C ALA A 34 11.97 -1.07 8.03
N ASN A 35 10.93 -1.34 8.82
CA ASN A 35 11.05 -2.06 10.09
C ASN A 35 11.40 -3.55 9.92
N LYS A 36 11.08 -4.17 8.78
CA LYS A 36 11.42 -5.59 8.51
C LYS A 36 12.85 -5.78 8.01
N LEU A 37 13.42 -4.78 7.36
CA LEU A 37 14.80 -4.78 6.87
C LEU A 37 15.76 -4.00 7.77
N ASN A 38 15.25 -3.22 8.73
CA ASN A 38 16.00 -2.29 9.56
C ASN A 38 16.78 -1.26 8.71
N ILE A 39 16.03 -0.54 7.87
CA ILE A 39 16.49 0.55 7.00
C ILE A 39 15.64 1.81 7.25
N GLU A 40 16.18 2.98 6.94
CA GLU A 40 15.39 4.22 6.92
C GLU A 40 14.31 4.15 5.81
N PRO A 41 13.13 4.77 6.02
CA PRO A 41 12.06 4.85 5.02
C PRO A 41 12.53 5.32 3.64
N GLU A 42 13.36 6.36 3.59
CA GLU A 42 13.92 6.96 2.37
C GLU A 42 14.70 5.94 1.51
N ASN A 43 15.35 4.97 2.14
CA ASN A 43 16.17 3.95 1.48
C ASN A 43 15.34 2.76 0.93
N ILE A 44 14.01 2.76 1.08
CA ILE A 44 13.17 1.64 0.63
C ILE A 44 13.36 1.33 -0.86
N HIS A 45 13.45 2.35 -1.72
CA HIS A 45 13.59 2.19 -3.16
C HIS A 45 14.93 1.54 -3.58
N GLU A 46 15.97 1.61 -2.75
CA GLU A 46 17.24 0.93 -3.02
C GLU A 46 17.27 -0.54 -2.56
N CYS A 47 16.34 -0.90 -1.66
CA CYS A 47 16.21 -2.24 -1.09
C CYS A 47 15.13 -3.09 -1.75
N MET A 48 14.12 -2.47 -2.37
CA MET A 48 13.09 -3.16 -3.14
C MET A 48 13.69 -3.84 -4.39
N LEU A 49 13.43 -5.14 -4.54
CA LEU A 49 13.80 -5.93 -5.73
C LEU A 49 12.69 -5.93 -6.79
N VAL A 50 11.51 -5.42 -6.46
CA VAL A 50 10.33 -5.34 -7.32
C VAL A 50 9.80 -3.90 -7.38
N LYS A 51 9.12 -3.56 -8.46
CA LYS A 51 8.58 -2.22 -8.74
C LYS A 51 7.07 -2.16 -8.54
N ILE A 52 6.52 -0.94 -8.51
CA ILE A 52 5.07 -0.71 -8.65
C ILE A 52 4.58 -1.37 -9.96
N ASP A 53 3.35 -1.86 -9.96
CA ASP A 53 2.69 -2.65 -11.00
C ASP A 53 3.32 -4.03 -11.30
N GLN A 54 4.39 -4.42 -10.60
CA GLN A 54 5.01 -5.73 -10.77
C GLN A 54 4.27 -6.81 -9.97
N THR A 55 3.93 -7.93 -10.63
CA THR A 55 3.38 -9.13 -10.01
C THR A 55 4.40 -9.82 -9.09
N VAL A 56 3.94 -10.34 -7.97
CA VAL A 56 4.73 -11.07 -6.96
C VAL A 56 3.97 -12.31 -6.46
N GLU A 57 4.69 -13.41 -6.28
CA GLU A 57 4.17 -14.66 -5.71
C GLU A 57 4.42 -14.75 -4.19
N LYS A 58 3.58 -15.50 -3.50
CA LYS A 58 3.69 -15.76 -2.06
C LYS A 58 4.99 -16.50 -1.74
N GLY A 59 5.86 -15.86 -0.96
CA GLY A 59 7.19 -16.37 -0.62
C GLY A 59 8.32 -15.92 -1.56
N GLN A 60 8.01 -15.23 -2.66
CA GLN A 60 8.99 -14.54 -3.51
C GLN A 60 9.69 -13.44 -2.70
N ILE A 61 10.99 -13.24 -2.91
CA ILE A 61 11.73 -12.13 -2.29
C ILE A 61 11.37 -10.83 -3.03
N ILE A 62 10.88 -9.85 -2.27
CA ILE A 62 10.43 -8.55 -2.79
C ILE A 62 11.34 -7.39 -2.38
N ALA A 63 12.14 -7.57 -1.31
CA ALA A 63 13.17 -6.61 -0.90
C ALA A 63 14.33 -7.30 -0.17
N GLU A 64 15.53 -6.73 -0.23
CA GLU A 64 16.71 -7.16 0.55
C GLU A 64 17.45 -5.97 1.17
N ASN A 65 17.99 -6.16 2.38
CA ASN A 65 18.94 -5.19 2.94
C ASN A 65 20.37 -5.54 2.49
N LYS A 66 21.05 -4.58 1.85
CA LYS A 66 22.49 -4.57 1.61
C LYS A 66 23.22 -4.21 2.92
N GLY A 67 23.15 -5.12 3.89
CA GLY A 67 23.50 -4.88 5.30
C GLY A 67 24.87 -4.22 5.49
N LEU A 68 24.93 -3.25 6.42
CA LEU A 68 26.10 -2.43 6.68
C LEU A 68 27.32 -3.31 7.01
N PHE A 69 28.42 -3.13 6.26
CA PHE A 69 29.63 -3.96 6.34
C PHE A 69 29.45 -5.49 6.13
N GLY A 70 28.37 -5.91 5.46
CA GLY A 70 28.22 -7.26 4.92
C GLY A 70 27.84 -8.35 5.94
N LEU A 71 27.64 -8.01 7.21
CA LEU A 71 27.04 -8.92 8.19
C LEU A 71 25.52 -8.93 8.01
N PHE A 72 24.97 -10.13 7.77
CA PHE A 72 23.53 -10.45 7.71
C PHE A 72 22.70 -9.67 6.67
N LYS A 73 22.61 -10.22 5.45
CA LYS A 73 21.55 -9.86 4.50
C LYS A 73 20.19 -10.37 4.97
N THR A 74 19.30 -9.45 5.34
CA THR A 74 17.88 -9.75 5.58
C THR A 74 17.10 -9.70 4.26
N HIS A 75 16.26 -10.70 4.00
CA HIS A 75 15.42 -10.79 2.80
C HIS A 75 13.94 -10.77 3.23
N LEU A 76 13.15 -9.87 2.65
CA LEU A 76 11.72 -9.77 2.88
C LEU A 76 10.96 -10.49 1.75
N LYS A 77 10.03 -11.37 2.14
CA LYS A 77 9.21 -12.16 1.22
C LYS A 77 7.78 -11.63 1.16
N SER A 78 7.13 -11.80 0.01
CA SER A 78 5.69 -11.51 -0.11
C SER A 78 4.86 -12.48 0.75
N PRO A 79 3.89 -11.99 1.55
CA PRO A 79 2.95 -12.82 2.30
C PRO A 79 1.79 -13.40 1.46
N ILE A 80 1.51 -12.78 0.30
CA ILE A 80 0.43 -13.12 -0.63
C ILE A 80 0.91 -13.10 -2.08
N ASP A 81 0.13 -13.75 -2.94
CA ASP A 81 0.19 -13.60 -4.39
C ASP A 81 -0.54 -12.31 -4.79
N GLY A 82 0.04 -11.50 -5.68
CA GLY A 82 -0.49 -10.16 -5.95
C GLY A 82 0.37 -9.29 -6.85
N SER A 83 0.15 -7.98 -6.81
CA SER A 83 0.98 -6.96 -7.45
C SER A 83 1.29 -5.81 -6.50
N ILE A 84 2.43 -5.14 -6.69
CA ILE A 84 2.80 -3.99 -5.87
C ILE A 84 1.99 -2.76 -6.30
N ALA A 85 0.95 -2.42 -5.53
CA ALA A 85 0.10 -1.27 -5.80
C ALA A 85 0.73 0.07 -5.38
N ASN A 86 1.62 0.07 -4.37
CA ASN A 86 2.33 1.27 -3.94
C ASN A 86 3.61 0.96 -3.16
N ILE A 87 4.58 1.88 -3.19
CA ILE A 87 5.80 1.91 -2.37
C ILE A 87 5.94 3.33 -1.80
N SER A 88 5.97 3.47 -0.48
CA SER A 88 6.09 4.74 0.23
C SER A 88 7.45 4.87 0.91
N ASP A 89 8.27 5.74 0.35
CA ASP A 89 9.48 6.35 0.93
C ASP A 89 9.20 7.11 2.22
N ILE A 90 8.09 7.85 2.32
CA ILE A 90 7.73 8.62 3.53
C ILE A 90 7.50 7.71 4.75
N THR A 91 6.92 6.52 4.55
CA THR A 91 6.44 5.65 5.64
C THR A 91 7.15 4.30 5.76
N GLY A 92 8.04 3.99 4.82
CA GLY A 92 8.80 2.74 4.77
C GLY A 92 7.92 1.52 4.48
N GLN A 93 6.80 1.72 3.77
CA GLN A 93 5.74 0.72 3.59
C GLN A 93 5.41 0.47 2.12
N ILE A 94 5.00 -0.76 1.83
CA ILE A 94 4.45 -1.17 0.53
C ILE A 94 3.01 -1.64 0.69
N ILE A 95 2.25 -1.55 -0.40
CA ILE A 95 0.92 -2.13 -0.52
C ILE A 95 0.97 -3.18 -1.63
N ILE A 96 0.57 -4.41 -1.30
CA ILE A 96 0.40 -5.51 -2.26
C ILE A 96 -1.10 -5.72 -2.43
N SER A 97 -1.61 -5.66 -3.66
CA SER A 97 -3.00 -6.05 -3.97
C SER A 97 -3.02 -7.52 -4.38
N GLU A 98 -3.94 -8.30 -3.84
CA GLU A 98 -4.31 -9.58 -4.46
C GLU A 98 -4.73 -9.37 -5.93
N PRO A 99 -4.51 -10.35 -6.82
CA PRO A 99 -4.92 -10.24 -8.21
C PRO A 99 -6.46 -10.23 -8.31
N PRO A 100 -7.05 -9.55 -9.31
CA PRO A 100 -8.49 -9.59 -9.51
C PRO A 100 -8.94 -11.03 -9.78
N ILE A 101 -9.91 -11.51 -9.00
CA ILE A 101 -10.50 -12.85 -9.22
C ILE A 101 -11.13 -12.85 -10.62
N PRO A 102 -10.71 -13.75 -11.53
CA PRO A 102 -11.36 -13.86 -12.84
C PRO A 102 -12.74 -14.47 -12.66
N ILE A 103 -13.75 -13.59 -12.55
CA ILE A 103 -15.15 -13.99 -12.68
C ILE A 103 -15.40 -14.41 -14.13
N GLU A 104 -15.17 -15.70 -14.40
CA GLU A 104 -15.75 -16.39 -15.56
C GLU A 104 -17.27 -16.41 -15.39
N VAL A 105 -17.91 -15.31 -15.82
CA VAL A 105 -19.37 -15.20 -15.91
C VAL A 105 -19.86 -16.09 -17.05
N ASN A 106 -19.86 -17.40 -16.79
CA ASN A 106 -20.53 -18.39 -17.63
C ASN A 106 -21.99 -17.94 -17.78
N SER A 107 -22.37 -17.68 -19.02
CA SER A 107 -23.56 -16.90 -19.34
C SER A 107 -24.86 -17.59 -18.91
N TYR A 108 -25.79 -16.81 -18.37
CA TYR A 108 -27.21 -17.15 -18.44
C TYR A 108 -27.96 -16.00 -19.11
N VAL A 109 -28.11 -16.13 -20.44
CA VAL A 109 -29.14 -15.41 -21.20
C VAL A 109 -30.40 -16.26 -21.08
N GLY A 110 -31.49 -15.68 -20.59
CA GLY A 110 -32.81 -16.29 -20.46
C GLY A 110 -33.89 -15.29 -20.82
#